data_AF-A0A7K4IVL1-F1
#
_entry.id   AF-A0A7K4IVL1-F1
#
_cell.length_a   1.000
_cell.length_b   1.000
_cell.length_c   1.000
_cell.angle_alpha   90.00
_cell.angle_beta   90.00
_cell.angle_gamma   90.00
#
_symmetry.space_group_name_H-M   'P 1'
#
loop_
_entity.id
_entity.type
_entity.pdbx_description
1 polymer ?
#
loop_
_entity_poly.entity_id
_entity_poly.type
_entity_poly.pdbx_seq_one_letter_code
_entity_poly.pdbx_strand_id
1 'polypeptide(L)'
;PQTHLSQTLSPACQGLSRVLVKQRLIRDPVRLWNLLGDTHYFTTSSSQGSNQKNGGLKKKSPQEEDEEEKRRKKENQMHLERLRALLIITFIVLMFRLTVSENREGTNISWNYFVNEMLAKGEVQRIEVVPESDIVEIYLHPGGTPHGQVNVTLLFTMRVANIDKFEEKLRAVEDELNIDEKDRIPVSYKHPGFYGNDIISLIVTLVAVSMLWSIFRLIRVASRVGGFNAFNQLKMARFTIVDGKSGKGISFKDVAGMHEAKMEVKEFVDYLKSPDRYLQLGAKVPKGALLLGPPGCGKTLLAKAVATEAQVPFLAMAGSEFVEVIGGLGAARVRSLFREAQARAPCIVYIDEIDAVGKKRSTNVSGFANAEEEQTLNQLLVEMDGMGTTDHVIVLASTNRADVLDNALMRPGRLDRHIFIDLPTLQERREIFEHHLKGLKLIQDASFYSQHLAELTPGFSGADIANICNEAALHAAREGHKSIDTFNFEYAVERVIAGTAKRSQILSPEERKVVAFHESGHALVGWLLEHTEAVMKVTLLL
;
A
#
# COMPACT_ATOMS: atom_id res chain seq x y z
N PRO A 1 -19.64 35.59 -43.89
CA PRO A 1 -19.24 35.26 -42.51
C PRO A 1 -19.06 33.74 -42.38
N GLN A 2 -17.88 33.28 -42.82
CA GLN A 2 -17.45 31.88 -43.02
C GLN A 2 -16.89 31.31 -41.68
N THR A 3 -17.38 30.20 -41.10
CA THR A 3 -17.26 28.76 -41.42
C THR A 3 -15.93 28.07 -41.08
N HIS A 4 -16.05 26.83 -40.55
CA HIS A 4 -15.16 25.66 -40.71
C HIS A 4 -13.89 25.57 -39.82
N LEU A 5 -13.81 24.55 -38.96
CA LEU A 5 -13.27 23.18 -39.16
C LEU A 5 -11.74 23.08 -39.00
N SER A 6 -11.36 22.14 -38.13
CA SER A 6 -10.33 21.11 -38.37
C SER A 6 -8.84 21.48 -38.50
N GLN A 7 -8.02 20.58 -37.92
CA GLN A 7 -6.65 20.23 -38.35
C GLN A 7 -5.55 21.27 -38.05
N THR A 8 -4.32 20.94 -37.68
CA THR A 8 -3.57 19.68 -37.55
C THR A 8 -2.30 20.01 -36.77
N LEU A 9 -1.94 19.18 -35.78
CA LEU A 9 -0.58 19.08 -35.28
C LEU A 9 0.26 18.35 -36.32
N SER A 10 1.20 19.04 -36.97
CA SER A 10 2.39 18.45 -37.60
C SER A 10 3.42 19.58 -37.90
N PRO A 11 4.69 19.26 -38.25
CA PRO A 11 5.82 19.58 -37.38
C PRO A 11 6.83 20.49 -38.07
N ALA A 12 7.14 21.64 -37.49
CA ALA A 12 8.30 22.42 -37.91
C ALA A 12 8.74 23.34 -36.78
N CYS A 13 9.81 22.93 -36.09
CA CYS A 13 10.93 23.77 -35.66
C CYS A 13 11.76 22.96 -34.67
N GLN A 14 12.48 21.97 -35.21
CA GLN A 14 13.78 21.62 -34.68
C GLN A 14 14.65 22.88 -34.72
N GLY A 15 15.35 23.12 -33.61
CA GLY A 15 16.49 24.03 -33.58
C GLY A 15 16.14 25.47 -33.27
N LEU A 16 16.14 25.83 -31.99
CA LEU A 16 16.72 27.08 -31.51
C LEU A 16 16.97 26.99 -30.00
N SER A 17 18.09 26.30 -29.73
CA SER A 17 19.14 26.60 -28.76
C SER A 17 18.80 27.01 -27.32
N ARG A 18 19.47 26.28 -26.42
CA ARG A 18 19.75 26.45 -24.98
C ARG A 18 20.20 27.85 -24.50
N VAL A 19 20.10 28.90 -25.32
CA VAL A 19 20.60 30.25 -25.03
C VAL A 19 19.54 31.13 -24.37
N LEU A 20 18.25 30.95 -24.69
CA LEU A 20 17.18 31.80 -24.13
C LEU A 20 16.85 31.54 -22.66
N VAL A 21 17.19 30.36 -22.13
CA VAL A 21 16.96 30.03 -20.71
C VAL A 21 18.06 30.63 -19.81
N LYS A 22 19.29 30.81 -20.34
CA LYS A 22 20.40 31.42 -19.57
C LYS A 22 20.23 32.93 -19.36
N GLN A 23 19.53 33.64 -20.25
CA GLN A 23 19.47 35.11 -20.20
C GLN A 23 18.26 35.69 -19.44
N ARG A 24 17.22 34.91 -19.10
CA ARG A 24 16.07 35.42 -18.32
C ARG A 24 16.15 35.20 -16.80
N LEU A 25 17.06 34.35 -16.32
CA LEU A 25 17.22 34.05 -14.89
C LEU A 25 18.15 35.01 -14.14
N ILE A 26 18.91 35.86 -14.84
CA ILE A 26 19.93 36.73 -14.24
C ILE A 26 19.44 38.18 -14.08
N ARG A 27 18.23 38.54 -14.55
CA ARG A 27 17.85 39.95 -14.70
C ARG A 27 16.95 40.56 -13.62
N ASP A 28 16.55 39.84 -12.56
CA ASP A 28 15.76 40.46 -11.49
C ASP A 28 15.87 39.75 -10.12
N PRO A 29 16.92 40.02 -9.33
CA PRO A 29 17.01 39.54 -7.94
C PRO A 29 16.07 40.31 -6.98
N VAL A 30 15.49 41.43 -7.41
CA VAL A 30 14.73 42.36 -6.55
C VAL A 30 13.29 41.89 -6.30
N ARG A 31 12.70 41.08 -7.18
CA ARG A 31 11.33 40.56 -7.00
C ARG A 31 11.20 39.50 -5.90
N LEU A 32 12.29 38.81 -5.55
CA LEU A 32 12.31 37.85 -4.44
C LEU A 32 12.42 38.56 -3.08
N TRP A 33 13.01 39.75 -3.03
CA TRP A 33 13.12 40.56 -1.82
C TRP A 33 11.76 41.14 -1.39
N ASN A 34 10.92 41.53 -2.36
CA ASN A 34 9.58 42.07 -2.08
C ASN A 34 8.54 41.05 -1.60
N LEU A 35 8.88 39.75 -1.62
CA LEU A 35 8.03 38.68 -1.06
C LEU A 35 8.33 38.41 0.43
N LEU A 36 9.43 38.94 0.94
CA LEU A 36 9.82 38.95 2.35
C LEU A 36 9.58 40.37 2.89
N GLY A 37 8.32 40.66 3.21
CA GLY A 37 7.88 41.97 3.70
C GLY A 37 8.71 42.51 4.86
N ASP A 38 9.03 43.80 4.72
CA ASP A 38 9.54 44.80 5.67
C ASP A 38 9.99 44.31 7.06
N THR A 39 11.31 44.33 7.23
CA THR A 39 11.98 44.43 8.52
C THR A 39 11.72 45.81 9.13
N HIS A 40 10.71 45.93 9.99
CA HIS A 40 10.63 47.08 10.88
C HIS A 40 11.60 46.92 12.05
N TYR A 41 12.49 47.90 12.13
CA TYR A 41 13.53 48.09 13.13
C TYR A 41 12.99 48.10 14.56
N PHE A 42 13.83 47.58 15.46
CA PHE A 42 13.77 47.76 16.91
C PHE A 42 13.26 49.15 17.31
N THR A 43 12.18 49.18 18.08
CA THR A 43 11.83 50.33 18.93
C THR A 43 11.94 49.89 20.38
N THR A 44 13.03 50.32 21.01
CA THR A 44 13.16 50.39 22.45
C THR A 44 12.29 51.54 22.94
N SER A 45 11.21 51.27 23.69
CA SER A 45 10.67 52.27 24.61
C SER A 45 10.65 51.68 26.02
N SER A 46 11.46 52.31 26.85
CA SER A 46 11.50 52.18 28.29
C SER A 46 10.16 52.57 28.89
N SER A 47 9.59 51.72 29.75
CA SER A 47 8.86 52.22 30.91
C SER A 47 9.19 51.36 32.12
N GLN A 48 9.57 52.08 33.18
CA GLN A 48 10.08 51.58 34.44
C GLN A 48 9.05 50.73 35.18
N GLY A 49 9.55 49.77 35.96
CA GLY A 49 8.74 49.10 36.96
C GLY A 49 8.26 50.06 38.04
N SER A 50 7.00 49.91 38.44
CA SER A 50 6.60 50.04 39.83
C SER A 50 5.23 49.36 40.08
N ASN A 51 5.16 48.71 41.23
CA ASN A 51 3.98 48.26 41.99
C ASN A 51 3.13 47.08 41.49
N GLN A 52 3.36 45.95 42.18
CA GLN A 52 2.30 45.04 42.63
C GLN A 52 1.16 45.83 43.30
N LYS A 53 -0.08 45.55 42.88
CA LYS A 53 -1.23 45.38 43.78
C LYS A 53 -2.37 44.63 43.08
N ASN A 54 -2.97 43.73 43.85
CA ASN A 54 -4.12 42.87 43.57
C ASN A 54 -5.21 43.45 42.65
N GLY A 55 -5.70 42.61 41.74
CA GLY A 55 -6.93 42.83 40.98
C GLY A 55 -7.27 41.60 40.14
N GLY A 56 -8.48 41.06 40.31
CA GLY A 56 -8.87 39.71 39.87
C GLY A 56 -8.87 39.45 38.36
N LEU A 57 -8.96 38.16 38.02
CA LEU A 57 -9.16 37.68 36.66
C LEU A 57 -10.40 38.33 36.04
N LYS A 58 -10.20 39.33 35.16
CA LYS A 58 -11.17 39.65 34.13
C LYS A 58 -11.19 38.48 33.14
N LYS A 59 -12.25 37.67 33.18
CA LYS A 59 -12.62 36.79 32.07
C LYS A 59 -12.72 37.65 30.81
N LYS A 60 -11.93 37.33 29.79
CA LYS A 60 -12.05 37.98 28.47
C LYS A 60 -13.44 37.69 27.92
N SER A 61 -14.00 38.64 27.18
CA SER A 61 -15.31 38.45 26.56
C SER A 61 -15.22 37.37 25.46
N PRO A 62 -16.28 36.58 25.20
CA PRO A 62 -16.26 35.52 24.18
C PRO A 62 -15.85 36.01 22.79
N GLN A 63 -16.18 37.26 22.46
CA GLN A 63 -15.78 37.91 21.21
C GLN A 63 -14.28 38.22 21.15
N GLU A 64 -13.65 38.60 22.26
CA GLU A 64 -12.20 38.82 22.33
C GLU A 64 -11.43 37.50 22.26
N GLU A 65 -11.94 36.43 22.87
CA GLU A 65 -11.34 35.09 22.78
C GLU A 65 -11.44 34.52 21.35
N ASP A 66 -12.60 34.68 20.69
CA ASP A 66 -12.80 34.28 19.28
C ASP A 66 -11.91 35.07 18.31
N GLU A 67 -11.72 36.38 18.54
CA GLU A 67 -10.80 37.19 17.76
C GLU A 67 -9.34 36.81 17.99
N GLU A 68 -8.95 36.53 19.24
CA GLU A 68 -7.60 36.07 19.57
C GLU A 68 -7.32 34.67 18.98
N GLU A 69 -8.32 33.78 18.98
CA GLU A 69 -8.23 32.45 18.35
C GLU A 69 -8.15 32.55 16.82
N LYS A 70 -8.94 33.44 16.20
CA LYS A 70 -8.84 33.72 14.76
C LYS A 70 -7.48 34.31 14.38
N ARG A 71 -6.92 35.21 15.20
CA ARG A 71 -5.55 35.74 15.00
C ARG A 71 -4.50 34.64 15.11
N ARG A 72 -4.57 33.78 16.13
CA ARG A 72 -3.66 32.62 16.28
C ARG A 72 -3.79 31.61 15.15
N LYS A 73 -5.01 31.33 14.67
CA LYS A 73 -5.23 30.46 13.50
C LYS A 73 -4.62 31.06 12.23
N LYS A 74 -4.76 32.37 12.03
CA LYS A 74 -4.17 33.09 10.88
C LYS A 74 -2.63 33.12 10.96
N GLU A 75 -2.07 33.31 12.15
CA GLU A 75 -0.62 33.20 12.39
C GLU A 75 -0.09 31.79 12.13
N ASN A 76 -0.76 30.76 12.65
CA ASN A 76 -0.40 29.37 12.42
C ASN A 76 -0.50 28.98 10.94
N GLN A 77 -1.51 29.50 10.23
CA GLN A 77 -1.66 29.30 8.79
C GLN A 77 -0.52 29.96 8.02
N MET A 78 -0.12 31.19 8.38
CA MET A 78 1.06 31.84 7.81
C MET A 78 2.36 31.08 8.13
N HIS A 79 2.48 30.50 9.31
CA HIS A 79 3.63 29.65 9.67
C HIS A 79 3.68 28.35 8.85
N LEU A 80 2.54 27.71 8.59
CA LEU A 80 2.45 26.50 7.78
C LEU A 80 2.80 26.78 6.31
N GLU A 81 2.33 27.90 5.75
CA GLU A 81 2.68 28.34 4.40
C GLU A 81 4.17 28.68 4.27
N ARG A 82 4.77 29.33 5.29
CA ARG A 82 6.23 29.56 5.35
C ARG A 82 7.03 28.25 5.43
N LEU A 83 6.52 27.24 6.14
CA LEU A 83 7.15 25.92 6.21
C LEU A 83 7.10 25.19 4.86
N ARG A 84 5.94 25.22 4.18
CA ARG A 84 5.77 24.67 2.83
C ARG A 84 6.73 25.32 1.85
N ALA A 85 6.86 26.64 1.89
CA ALA A 85 7.82 27.37 1.06
C ALA A 85 9.27 26.94 1.34
N LEU A 86 9.66 26.78 2.61
CA LEU A 86 10.99 26.30 3.00
C LEU A 86 11.29 24.88 2.51
N LEU A 87 10.31 23.97 2.58
CA LEU A 87 10.45 22.60 2.08
C LEU A 87 10.63 22.58 0.56
N ILE A 88 9.87 23.40 -0.17
CA ILE A 88 9.98 23.52 -1.64
C ILE A 88 11.35 24.10 -2.01
N ILE A 89 11.82 25.14 -1.33
CA ILE A 89 13.15 25.73 -1.56
C ILE A 89 14.25 24.69 -1.30
N THR A 90 14.15 23.92 -0.21
CA THR A 90 15.12 22.88 0.13
C THR A 90 15.13 21.76 -0.92
N PHE A 91 13.96 21.35 -1.41
CA PHE A 91 13.83 20.36 -2.48
C PHE A 91 14.44 20.86 -3.80
N ILE A 92 14.21 22.13 -4.16
CA ILE A 92 14.80 22.75 -5.36
C ILE A 92 16.32 22.82 -5.25
N VAL A 93 16.85 23.21 -4.09
CA VAL A 93 18.30 23.27 -3.83
C VAL A 93 18.94 21.88 -3.87
N LEU A 94 18.27 20.86 -3.31
CA LEU A 94 18.74 19.47 -3.35
C LEU A 94 18.72 18.89 -4.77
N MET A 95 17.65 19.15 -5.53
CA MET A 95 17.54 18.74 -6.93
C MET A 95 18.58 19.42 -7.81
N PHE A 96 18.82 20.73 -7.60
CA PHE A 96 19.88 21.46 -8.29
C PHE A 96 21.26 20.89 -7.97
N ARG A 97 21.54 20.52 -6.71
CA ARG A 97 22.80 19.86 -6.34
C ARG A 97 22.98 18.50 -7.01
N LEU A 98 21.89 17.72 -7.16
CA LEU A 98 21.91 16.46 -7.91
C LEU A 98 22.15 16.67 -9.41
N THR A 99 21.71 17.80 -9.99
CA THR A 99 21.93 18.09 -11.42
C THR A 99 23.32 18.66 -11.71
N VAL A 100 23.94 19.35 -10.75
CA VAL A 100 25.26 20.00 -10.90
C VAL A 100 26.42 19.07 -10.51
N SER A 101 26.14 17.96 -9.81
CA SER A 101 27.14 16.93 -9.51
C SER A 101 27.49 16.12 -10.77
N GLU A 102 28.29 16.71 -11.66
CA GLU A 102 28.93 16.01 -12.76
C GLU A 102 30.05 15.13 -12.15
N ASN A 103 29.69 13.93 -11.68
CA ASN A 103 30.66 12.92 -11.26
C ASN A 103 31.48 12.49 -12.48
N ARG A 104 32.64 13.11 -12.68
CA ARG A 104 33.65 12.61 -13.63
C ARG A 104 34.36 11.44 -12.99
N GLU A 105 33.73 10.27 -13.01
CA GLU A 105 34.38 9.03 -12.59
C GLU A 105 35.39 8.61 -13.67
N GLY A 106 36.64 9.01 -13.49
CA GLY A 106 37.76 8.41 -14.21
C GLY A 106 38.08 7.03 -13.63
N THR A 107 38.40 6.06 -14.46
CA THR A 107 38.81 4.73 -14.00
C THR A 107 40.20 4.82 -13.35
N ASN A 108 40.37 4.20 -12.17
CA ASN A 108 41.64 4.24 -11.44
C ASN A 108 42.63 3.23 -12.03
N ILE A 109 43.85 3.68 -12.33
CA ILE A 109 44.91 2.84 -12.90
C ILE A 109 46.22 2.94 -12.10
N SER A 110 47.04 1.89 -12.22
CA SER A 110 48.37 1.84 -11.58
C SER A 110 49.46 2.48 -12.46
N TRP A 111 50.55 2.92 -11.83
CA TRP A 111 51.72 3.48 -12.52
C TRP A 111 52.29 2.54 -13.58
N ASN A 112 52.45 1.25 -13.25
CA ASN A 112 53.00 0.26 -14.19
C ASN A 112 52.10 0.06 -15.41
N TYR A 113 50.78 0.09 -15.20
CA TYR A 113 49.82 -0.01 -16.29
C TYR A 113 49.90 1.21 -17.21
N PHE A 114 49.99 2.40 -16.63
CA PHE A 114 50.17 3.63 -17.41
C PHE A 114 51.44 3.60 -18.28
N VAL A 115 52.60 3.24 -17.71
CA VAL A 115 53.87 3.25 -18.44
C VAL A 115 53.87 2.23 -19.59
N ASN A 116 53.49 0.98 -19.29
CA ASN A 116 53.65 -0.11 -20.25
C ASN A 116 52.53 -0.19 -21.29
N GLU A 117 51.30 0.15 -20.91
CA GLU A 117 50.14 -0.09 -21.77
C GLU A 117 49.62 1.18 -22.45
N MET A 118 49.89 2.37 -21.91
CA MET A 118 49.39 3.64 -22.46
C MET A 118 50.53 4.51 -23.01
N LEU A 119 51.57 4.75 -22.21
CA LEU A 119 52.69 5.61 -22.57
C LEU A 119 53.56 4.96 -23.65
N ALA A 120 53.97 3.70 -23.48
CA ALA A 120 54.79 2.98 -24.45
C ALA A 120 54.10 2.77 -25.82
N LYS A 121 52.76 2.77 -25.85
CA LYS A 121 51.98 2.66 -27.09
C LYS A 121 51.68 4.02 -27.75
N GLY A 122 52.05 5.13 -27.12
CA GLY A 122 51.81 6.48 -27.63
C GLY A 122 50.34 6.91 -27.62
N GLU A 123 49.50 6.32 -26.77
CA GLU A 123 48.05 6.58 -26.76
C GLU A 123 47.66 7.83 -25.94
N VAL A 124 48.60 8.39 -25.19
CA VAL A 124 48.38 9.50 -24.25
C VAL A 124 48.47 10.85 -24.95
N GLN A 125 47.41 11.65 -24.85
CA GLN A 125 47.33 12.99 -25.45
C GLN A 125 47.89 14.07 -24.52
N ARG A 126 47.49 14.05 -23.24
CA ARG A 126 47.91 15.04 -22.24
C ARG A 126 47.69 14.53 -20.84
N ILE A 127 48.45 15.08 -19.91
CA ILE A 127 48.38 14.75 -18.50
C ILE A 127 48.04 16.01 -17.71
N GLU A 128 47.02 15.92 -16.87
CA GLU A 128 46.64 17.00 -15.97
C GLU A 128 46.89 16.56 -14.52
N VAL A 129 47.78 17.26 -13.84
CA VAL A 129 48.14 16.99 -12.45
C VAL A 129 47.23 17.82 -11.54
N VAL A 130 46.63 17.17 -10.54
CA VAL A 130 45.81 17.81 -9.50
C VAL A 130 46.52 17.67 -8.16
N PRO A 131 47.40 18.62 -7.79
CA PRO A 131 48.27 18.49 -6.61
C PRO A 131 47.49 18.34 -5.29
N GLU A 132 46.31 18.97 -5.20
CA GLU A 132 45.51 18.96 -3.97
C GLU A 132 44.90 17.59 -3.63
N SER A 133 44.78 16.70 -4.62
CA SER A 133 44.15 15.38 -4.45
C SER A 133 45.13 14.21 -4.62
N ASP A 134 46.43 14.50 -4.84
CA ASP A 134 47.46 13.52 -5.23
C ASP A 134 47.05 12.65 -6.44
N ILE A 135 46.21 13.19 -7.31
CA ILE A 135 45.64 12.50 -8.47
C ILE A 135 46.20 13.12 -9.75
N VAL A 136 46.50 12.24 -10.70
CA VAL A 136 46.85 12.61 -12.07
C VAL A 136 45.78 12.11 -13.02
N GLU A 137 45.23 13.02 -13.81
CA GLU A 137 44.29 12.76 -14.88
C GLU A 137 45.02 12.56 -16.21
N ILE A 138 44.75 11.45 -16.88
CA ILE A 138 45.37 11.07 -18.14
C ILE A 138 44.29 11.07 -19.22
N TYR A 139 44.52 11.87 -20.26
CA TYR A 139 43.65 11.98 -21.42
C TYR A 139 44.26 11.21 -22.58
N LEU A 140 43.51 10.31 -23.19
CA LEU A 140 43.94 9.56 -24.37
C LEU A 140 43.51 10.26 -25.67
N HIS A 141 44.23 10.00 -26.76
CA HIS A 141 43.81 10.46 -28.09
C HIS A 141 42.44 9.87 -28.49
N PRO A 142 41.60 10.60 -29.27
CA PRO A 142 40.34 10.07 -29.78
C PRO A 142 40.61 8.93 -30.79
N GLY A 143 40.67 7.68 -30.29
CA GLY A 143 41.06 6.50 -31.06
C GLY A 143 42.07 5.58 -30.38
N GLY A 144 42.63 5.95 -29.23
CA GLY A 144 43.48 5.07 -28.42
C GLY A 144 42.67 3.95 -27.77
N THR A 145 43.16 2.71 -27.87
CA THR A 145 42.50 1.54 -27.28
C THR A 145 43.53 0.73 -26.51
N PRO A 146 43.68 0.94 -25.19
CA PRO A 146 44.73 0.24 -24.42
C PRO A 146 44.58 -1.29 -24.39
N HIS A 147 43.54 -1.85 -25.02
CA HIS A 147 43.38 -3.29 -25.23
C HIS A 147 42.62 -3.71 -26.51
N GLY A 148 42.55 -2.85 -27.55
CA GLY A 148 41.80 -3.18 -28.78
C GLY A 148 40.27 -3.27 -28.60
N GLN A 149 39.74 -2.86 -27.44
CA GLN A 149 38.32 -2.64 -27.21
C GLN A 149 38.02 -1.14 -27.30
N VAL A 150 36.93 -0.78 -27.98
CA VAL A 150 36.48 0.61 -28.13
C VAL A 150 35.95 1.08 -26.76
N ASN A 151 36.85 1.59 -25.92
CA ASN A 151 36.47 2.15 -24.63
C ASN A 151 35.77 3.49 -24.82
N VAL A 152 34.66 3.67 -24.09
CA VAL A 152 33.84 4.89 -24.13
C VAL A 152 34.45 6.02 -23.28
N THR A 153 35.44 5.72 -22.45
CA THR A 153 36.04 6.65 -21.49
C THR A 153 37.47 7.04 -21.89
N LEU A 154 37.66 8.31 -22.26
CA LEU A 154 38.95 8.91 -22.63
C LEU A 154 39.74 9.49 -21.44
N LEU A 155 39.24 9.30 -20.20
CA LEU A 155 39.80 9.85 -18.97
C LEU A 155 40.12 8.73 -17.97
N PHE A 156 41.40 8.61 -17.63
CA PHE A 156 41.91 7.72 -16.60
C PHE A 156 42.50 8.53 -15.45
N THR A 157 42.42 8.00 -14.23
CA THR A 157 43.00 8.65 -13.05
C THR A 157 43.99 7.72 -12.38
N MET A 158 45.08 8.26 -11.85
CA MET A 158 45.98 7.50 -10.98
C MET A 158 46.28 8.29 -9.72
N ARG A 159 46.56 7.60 -8.61
CA ARG A 159 47.04 8.21 -7.38
C ARG A 159 48.56 8.09 -7.30
N VAL A 160 49.24 9.19 -7.02
CA VAL A 160 50.71 9.25 -6.98
C VAL A 160 51.16 9.59 -5.57
N ALA A 161 52.11 8.84 -5.02
CA ALA A 161 52.56 9.02 -3.63
C ALA A 161 53.39 10.29 -3.40
N ASN A 162 54.01 10.84 -4.44
CA ASN A 162 54.73 12.11 -4.40
C ASN A 162 54.51 12.82 -5.73
N ILE A 163 53.58 13.77 -5.73
CA ILE A 163 53.16 14.48 -6.94
C ILE A 163 54.25 15.44 -7.44
N ASP A 164 55.06 16.00 -6.54
CA ASP A 164 56.14 16.94 -6.89
C ASP A 164 57.24 16.27 -7.71
N LYS A 165 57.46 14.96 -7.50
CA LYS A 165 58.41 14.14 -8.26
C LYS A 165 57.77 13.42 -9.46
N PHE A 166 56.49 13.62 -9.71
CA PHE A 166 55.79 12.95 -10.79
C PHE A 166 56.34 13.34 -12.16
N GLU A 167 56.52 14.64 -12.40
CA GLU A 167 57.03 15.13 -13.68
C GLU A 167 58.46 14.65 -13.94
N GLU A 168 59.32 14.67 -12.91
CA GLU A 168 60.68 14.13 -12.99
C GLU A 168 60.71 12.64 -13.36
N LYS A 169 59.84 11.83 -12.73
CA LYS A 169 59.70 10.40 -13.05
C LYS A 169 59.12 10.14 -14.43
N LEU A 170 58.18 10.97 -14.89
CA LEU A 170 57.61 10.87 -16.22
C LEU A 170 58.69 11.14 -17.27
N ARG A 171 59.49 12.20 -17.11
CA ARG A 171 60.60 12.52 -18.02
C ARG A 171 61.65 11.41 -18.07
N ALA A 172 62.02 10.85 -16.92
CA ALA A 172 62.97 9.73 -16.87
C ALA A 172 62.48 8.49 -17.64
N VAL A 173 61.17 8.21 -17.62
CA VAL A 173 60.56 7.11 -18.39
C VAL A 173 60.44 7.46 -19.88
N GLU A 174 60.13 8.70 -20.25
CA GLU A 174 60.15 9.15 -21.65
C GLU A 174 61.56 9.03 -22.26
N ASP A 175 62.59 9.31 -21.48
CA ASP A 175 64.00 9.16 -21.86
C ASP A 175 64.40 7.68 -22.01
N GLU A 176 63.93 6.80 -21.11
CA GLU A 176 64.12 5.34 -21.20
C GLU A 176 63.43 4.73 -22.44
N LEU A 177 62.27 5.29 -22.83
CA LEU A 177 61.53 4.91 -24.03
C LEU A 177 62.03 5.60 -25.32
N ASN A 178 63.08 6.43 -25.22
CA ASN A 178 63.74 7.12 -26.34
C ASN A 178 62.77 8.00 -27.16
N ILE A 179 61.85 8.69 -26.49
CA ILE A 179 60.88 9.62 -27.09
C ILE A 179 61.58 10.96 -27.37
N ASP A 180 61.49 11.47 -28.60
CA ASP A 180 62.10 12.76 -29.00
C ASP A 180 61.46 13.93 -28.22
N GLU A 181 62.24 14.97 -27.93
CA GLU A 181 61.80 16.12 -27.12
C GLU A 181 60.55 16.82 -27.69
N LYS A 182 60.32 16.68 -29.00
CA LYS A 182 59.16 17.24 -29.73
C LYS A 182 57.85 16.47 -29.52
N ASP A 183 57.96 15.18 -29.20
CA ASP A 183 56.81 14.26 -29.04
C ASP A 183 56.49 13.99 -27.56
N ARG A 184 57.13 14.73 -26.65
CA ARG A 184 56.91 14.65 -25.20
C ARG A 184 55.50 15.10 -24.81
N ILE A 185 54.93 14.44 -23.81
CA ILE A 185 53.54 14.69 -23.42
C ILE A 185 53.43 16.00 -22.64
N PRO A 186 52.44 16.86 -22.94
CA PRO A 186 52.20 18.08 -22.18
C PRO A 186 51.60 17.76 -20.81
N VAL A 187 52.24 18.29 -19.77
CA VAL A 187 51.77 18.23 -18.37
C VAL A 187 51.20 19.59 -17.98
N SER A 188 49.96 19.63 -17.51
CA SER A 188 49.28 20.86 -17.06
C SER A 188 48.82 20.71 -15.61
N TYR A 189 49.01 21.74 -14.80
CA TYR A 189 48.62 21.73 -13.39
C TYR A 189 47.25 22.39 -13.22
N LYS A 190 46.26 21.61 -12.75
CA LYS A 190 44.93 22.11 -12.41
C LYS A 190 44.81 22.30 -10.91
N HIS A 191 44.71 23.56 -10.49
CA HIS A 191 44.24 23.91 -9.17
C HIS A 191 42.71 24.02 -9.22
N PRO A 192 41.95 23.11 -8.59
CA PRO A 192 40.51 23.25 -8.53
C PRO A 192 40.19 24.54 -7.77
N GLY A 193 39.74 25.57 -8.50
CA GLY A 193 39.42 26.86 -7.89
C GLY A 193 38.33 26.71 -6.83
N PHE A 194 38.64 27.13 -5.60
CA PHE A 194 37.80 27.15 -4.39
C PHE A 194 36.39 27.78 -4.55
N TYR A 195 36.09 28.47 -5.65
CA TYR A 195 34.99 29.42 -5.72
C TYR A 195 33.61 28.84 -6.12
N GLY A 196 33.50 27.56 -6.50
CA GLY A 196 32.26 27.00 -7.05
C GLY A 196 31.50 26.06 -6.10
N ASN A 197 32.12 24.93 -5.77
CA ASN A 197 31.43 23.81 -5.11
C ASN A 197 31.30 24.01 -3.59
N ASP A 198 32.29 24.66 -2.97
CA ASP A 198 32.34 24.84 -1.52
C ASP A 198 31.35 25.91 -1.03
N ILE A 199 31.11 26.96 -1.83
CA ILE A 199 30.11 27.98 -1.53
C ILE A 199 28.70 27.37 -1.61
N ILE A 200 28.44 26.50 -2.59
CA ILE A 200 27.17 25.78 -2.71
C ILE A 200 26.98 24.84 -1.52
N SER A 201 28.02 24.12 -1.09
CA SER A 201 27.94 23.21 0.07
C SER A 201 27.66 23.97 1.38
N LEU A 202 28.23 25.17 1.55
CA LEU A 202 27.98 26.04 2.70
C LEU A 202 26.52 26.49 2.74
N ILE A 203 25.97 26.95 1.61
CA ILE A 203 24.56 27.38 1.50
C ILE A 203 23.62 26.21 1.81
N VAL A 204 23.89 25.02 1.28
CA VAL A 204 23.09 23.81 1.54
C VAL A 204 23.10 23.44 3.02
N THR A 205 24.27 23.48 3.67
CA THR A 205 24.42 23.19 5.10
C THR A 205 23.64 24.18 5.96
N LEU A 206 23.69 25.47 5.61
CA LEU A 206 22.97 26.54 6.34
C LEU A 206 21.44 26.39 6.22
N VAL A 207 20.94 26.00 5.05
CA VAL A 207 19.52 25.68 4.83
C VAL A 207 19.10 24.44 5.62
N ALA A 208 19.92 23.38 5.63
CA ALA A 208 19.64 22.16 6.38
C ALA A 208 19.59 22.41 7.90
N VAL A 209 20.50 23.22 8.44
CA VAL A 209 20.51 23.63 9.85
C VAL A 209 19.28 24.48 10.18
N SER A 210 18.89 25.41 9.31
CA SER A 210 17.66 26.20 9.45
C SER A 210 16.40 25.32 9.46
N MET A 211 16.35 24.31 8.60
CA MET A 211 15.26 23.33 8.54
C MET A 211 15.19 22.48 9.83
N LEU A 212 16.31 21.95 10.31
CA LEU A 212 16.39 21.20 11.56
C LEU A 212 15.97 22.06 12.77
N TRP A 213 16.38 23.32 12.81
CA TRP A 213 16.01 24.26 13.87
C TRP A 213 14.50 24.57 13.86
N SER A 214 13.89 24.70 12.67
CA SER A 214 12.44 24.89 12.51
C SER A 214 11.63 23.68 12.98
N ILE A 215 12.07 22.46 12.63
CA ILE A 215 11.45 21.20 13.08
C ILE A 215 11.57 21.04 14.61
N PHE A 216 12.75 21.32 15.18
CA PHE A 216 12.97 21.28 16.63
C PHE A 216 12.08 22.29 17.38
N ARG A 217 11.87 23.49 16.80
CA ARG A 217 10.96 24.49 17.36
C ARG A 217 9.50 24.04 17.30
N LEU A 218 9.08 23.37 16.23
CA LEU A 218 7.74 22.79 16.06
C LEU A 218 7.48 21.67 17.06
N ILE A 219 8.45 20.79 17.32
CA ILE A 219 8.32 19.73 18.34
C ILE A 219 8.14 20.34 19.73
N ARG A 220 8.85 21.43 20.08
CA ARG A 220 8.63 22.14 21.36
C ARG A 220 7.25 22.78 21.48
N VAL A 221 6.67 23.27 20.39
CA VAL A 221 5.33 23.88 20.39
C VAL A 221 4.23 22.81 20.36
N ALA A 222 4.42 21.72 19.62
CA ALA A 222 3.52 20.57 19.58
C ALA A 222 3.45 19.81 20.92
N SER A 223 4.54 19.82 21.71
CA SER A 223 4.54 19.28 23.08
C SER A 223 3.70 20.11 24.06
N ARG A 224 3.39 21.39 23.77
CA ARG A 224 2.49 22.22 24.59
C ARG A 224 1.03 22.17 24.12
N VAL A 225 0.76 21.71 22.90
CA VAL A 225 -0.60 21.56 22.35
C VAL A 225 -0.72 20.21 21.66
N GLY A 226 -1.05 19.17 22.43
CA GLY A 226 -1.80 18.00 21.97
C GLY A 226 -1.22 17.08 20.88
N GLY A 227 0.00 17.31 20.35
CA GLY A 227 0.57 16.50 19.26
C GLY A 227 0.79 15.03 19.63
N PHE A 228 0.92 14.72 20.92
CA PHE A 228 1.06 13.35 21.43
C PHE A 228 -0.26 12.53 21.31
N ASN A 229 -1.41 13.21 21.29
CA ASN A 229 -2.71 12.53 21.20
C ASN A 229 -3.01 12.00 19.79
N ALA A 230 -2.54 12.68 18.74
CA ALA A 230 -2.73 12.21 17.36
C ALA A 230 -1.96 10.90 17.08
N PHE A 231 -0.74 10.76 17.63
CA PHE A 231 0.03 9.54 17.52
C PHE A 231 -0.56 8.38 18.35
N ASN A 232 -1.11 8.68 19.53
CA ASN A 232 -1.85 7.69 20.31
C ASN A 232 -3.18 7.27 19.64
N GLN A 233 -3.85 8.17 18.93
CA GLN A 233 -5.07 7.85 18.20
C GLN A 233 -4.81 6.92 17.00
N LEU A 234 -3.67 7.04 16.33
CA LEU A 234 -3.25 6.11 15.27
C LEU A 234 -2.96 4.70 15.78
N LYS A 235 -2.55 4.56 17.05
CA LYS A 235 -2.28 3.27 17.71
C LYS A 235 -3.53 2.50 18.14
N MET A 236 -4.68 3.15 18.19
CA MET A 236 -5.92 2.49 18.58
C MET A 236 -6.52 1.74 17.39
N ALA A 237 -6.95 0.51 17.64
CA ALA A 237 -7.56 -0.33 16.62
C ALA A 237 -8.98 0.20 16.31
N ARG A 238 -9.36 0.33 15.03
CA ARG A 238 -10.70 0.78 14.63
C ARG A 238 -11.63 -0.43 14.46
N PHE A 239 -11.99 -1.10 15.54
CA PHE A 239 -12.88 -2.27 15.48
C PHE A 239 -14.36 -1.85 15.40
N THR A 240 -15.15 -2.66 14.70
CA THR A 240 -16.61 -2.51 14.69
C THR A 240 -17.18 -3.23 15.90
N ILE A 241 -17.82 -2.48 16.80
CA ILE A 241 -18.51 -3.03 17.97
C ILE A 241 -19.97 -3.20 17.60
N VAL A 242 -20.45 -4.44 17.62
CA VAL A 242 -21.88 -4.72 17.56
C VAL A 242 -22.31 -5.20 18.93
N ASP A 243 -23.12 -4.39 19.61
CA ASP A 243 -23.72 -4.78 20.88
C ASP A 243 -24.79 -5.85 20.61
N GLY A 244 -24.50 -7.11 20.97
CA GLY A 244 -25.44 -8.23 20.82
C GLY A 244 -26.76 -8.05 21.57
N LYS A 245 -26.81 -7.12 22.54
CA LYS A 245 -28.02 -6.77 23.31
C LYS A 245 -29.00 -5.85 22.56
N SER A 246 -28.59 -5.25 21.45
CA SER A 246 -29.39 -4.24 20.72
C SER A 246 -30.50 -4.86 19.85
N GLY A 247 -30.61 -6.19 19.78
CA GLY A 247 -31.72 -6.90 19.11
C GLY A 247 -31.78 -6.76 17.58
N LYS A 248 -30.87 -6.00 16.96
CA LYS A 248 -30.74 -5.81 15.51
C LYS A 248 -29.64 -6.68 14.86
N GLY A 249 -29.29 -7.78 15.50
CA GLY A 249 -28.25 -8.69 15.02
C GLY A 249 -28.81 -9.76 14.05
N ILE A 250 -27.94 -10.30 13.21
CA ILE A 250 -28.22 -11.49 12.38
C ILE A 250 -28.30 -12.69 13.32
N SER A 251 -29.33 -13.52 13.21
CA SER A 251 -29.54 -14.74 14.02
C SER A 251 -29.25 -16.02 13.23
N PHE A 252 -29.29 -17.20 13.87
CA PHE A 252 -29.13 -18.46 13.14
C PHE A 252 -30.27 -18.74 12.15
N LYS A 253 -31.42 -18.08 12.30
CA LYS A 253 -32.55 -18.16 11.35
C LYS A 253 -32.28 -17.43 10.05
N ASP A 254 -31.40 -16.43 10.09
CA ASP A 254 -31.04 -15.60 8.94
C ASP A 254 -29.89 -16.20 8.13
N VAL A 255 -29.18 -17.18 8.69
CA VAL A 255 -28.19 -17.99 7.97
C VAL A 255 -28.92 -19.22 7.46
N ALA A 256 -29.06 -19.40 6.15
CA ALA A 256 -29.66 -20.61 5.56
C ALA A 256 -28.60 -21.70 5.31
N GLY A 257 -28.98 -22.98 5.38
CA GLY A 257 -28.05 -24.11 5.24
C GLY A 257 -26.99 -24.19 6.35
N MET A 258 -25.79 -24.68 6.02
CA MET A 258 -24.65 -24.85 6.92
C MET A 258 -24.99 -25.67 8.17
N HIS A 259 -25.71 -26.78 8.00
CA HIS A 259 -26.26 -27.54 9.13
C HIS A 259 -25.18 -28.06 10.08
N GLU A 260 -24.12 -28.64 9.52
CA GLU A 260 -23.00 -29.20 10.28
C GLU A 260 -22.22 -28.10 11.00
N ALA A 261 -21.81 -27.05 10.29
CA ALA A 261 -21.10 -25.92 10.87
C ALA A 261 -21.92 -25.22 11.97
N LYS A 262 -23.24 -25.08 11.81
CA LYS A 262 -24.14 -24.55 12.85
C LYS A 262 -24.17 -25.40 14.11
N MET A 263 -24.13 -26.74 13.98
CA MET A 263 -24.07 -27.62 15.15
C MET A 263 -22.77 -27.44 15.91
N GLU A 264 -21.63 -27.33 15.21
CA GLU A 264 -20.34 -27.08 15.85
C GLU A 264 -20.27 -25.71 16.54
N VAL A 265 -20.75 -24.64 15.88
CA VAL A 265 -20.71 -23.31 16.50
C VAL A 265 -21.71 -23.16 17.67
N LYS A 266 -22.75 -24.00 17.71
CA LYS A 266 -23.76 -23.98 18.78
C LYS A 266 -23.15 -24.29 20.15
N GLU A 267 -22.11 -25.12 20.21
CA GLU A 267 -21.39 -25.39 21.47
C GLU A 267 -20.82 -24.11 22.10
N PHE A 268 -20.30 -23.19 21.28
CA PHE A 268 -19.78 -21.90 21.76
C PHE A 268 -20.91 -21.00 22.28
N VAL A 269 -22.07 -21.01 21.61
CA VAL A 269 -23.27 -20.28 22.07
C VAL A 269 -23.74 -20.81 23.41
N ASP A 270 -23.87 -22.13 23.54
CA ASP A 270 -24.33 -22.78 24.76
C ASP A 270 -23.35 -22.53 25.92
N TYR A 271 -22.05 -22.54 25.64
CA TYR A 271 -21.03 -22.18 26.63
C TYR A 271 -21.13 -20.71 27.07
N LEU A 272 -21.26 -19.76 26.15
CA LEU A 272 -21.38 -18.33 26.49
C LEU A 272 -22.65 -18.03 27.29
N LYS A 273 -23.73 -18.79 27.07
CA LYS A 273 -24.99 -18.67 27.83
C LYS A 273 -24.93 -19.33 29.21
N SER A 274 -24.23 -20.44 29.34
CA SER A 274 -24.23 -21.25 30.57
C SER A 274 -22.85 -21.88 30.83
N PRO A 275 -21.83 -21.07 31.15
CA PRO A 275 -20.46 -21.54 31.31
C PRO A 275 -20.29 -22.51 32.50
N ASP A 276 -21.07 -22.31 33.57
CA ASP A 276 -20.98 -23.10 34.80
C ASP A 276 -21.19 -24.60 34.56
N ARG A 277 -22.09 -24.97 33.64
CA ARG A 277 -22.37 -26.38 33.30
C ARG A 277 -21.13 -27.08 32.75
N TYR A 278 -20.33 -26.38 31.96
CA TYR A 278 -19.11 -26.93 31.37
C TYR A 278 -17.97 -26.97 32.40
N LEU A 279 -17.85 -25.92 33.22
CA LEU A 279 -16.84 -25.83 34.28
C LEU A 279 -17.03 -26.91 35.37
N GLN A 280 -18.28 -27.20 35.77
CA GLN A 280 -18.59 -28.26 36.74
C GLN A 280 -18.19 -29.65 36.25
N LEU A 281 -18.20 -29.88 34.94
CA LEU A 281 -17.76 -31.14 34.33
C LEU A 281 -16.24 -31.20 34.10
N GLY A 282 -15.50 -30.13 34.44
CA GLY A 282 -14.06 -30.02 34.19
C GLY A 282 -13.70 -29.85 32.72
N ALA A 283 -14.67 -29.46 31.87
CA ALA A 283 -14.41 -29.22 30.46
C ALA A 283 -13.55 -27.97 30.28
N LYS A 284 -12.51 -28.08 29.46
CA LYS A 284 -11.69 -26.92 29.06
C LYS A 284 -12.42 -26.15 27.97
N VAL A 285 -12.45 -24.84 28.14
CA VAL A 285 -13.08 -23.91 27.21
C VAL A 285 -12.24 -23.81 25.94
N PRO A 286 -12.83 -23.98 24.75
CA PRO A 286 -12.12 -23.68 23.51
C PRO A 286 -11.85 -22.17 23.46
N LYS A 287 -10.57 -21.79 23.38
CA LYS A 287 -10.15 -20.39 23.37
C LYS A 287 -10.45 -19.71 22.03
N GLY A 288 -10.51 -20.48 20.95
CA GLY A 288 -10.88 -19.95 19.66
C GLY A 288 -11.12 -20.99 18.58
N ALA A 289 -11.84 -20.58 17.54
CA ALA A 289 -12.17 -21.41 16.41
C ALA A 289 -11.78 -20.73 15.10
N LEU A 290 -11.29 -21.53 14.15
CA LEU A 290 -10.98 -21.13 12.79
C LEU A 290 -12.10 -21.64 11.86
N LEU A 291 -12.78 -20.70 11.20
CA LEU A 291 -13.76 -20.94 10.16
C LEU A 291 -13.04 -21.03 8.81
N LEU A 292 -13.03 -22.23 8.24
CA LEU A 292 -12.35 -22.57 7.00
C LEU A 292 -13.34 -22.75 5.86
N GLY A 293 -13.00 -22.34 4.65
CA GLY A 293 -13.81 -22.65 3.48
C GLY A 293 -13.63 -21.67 2.33
N PRO A 294 -14.18 -21.96 1.15
CA PRO A 294 -14.13 -21.06 -0.01
C PRO A 294 -14.81 -19.70 0.27
N PRO A 295 -14.44 -18.64 -0.48
CA PRO A 295 -15.09 -17.34 -0.36
C PRO A 295 -16.60 -17.44 -0.64
N GLY A 296 -17.38 -16.52 -0.08
CA GLY A 296 -18.82 -16.45 -0.37
C GLY A 296 -19.71 -17.48 0.34
N CYS A 297 -19.17 -18.36 1.18
CA CYS A 297 -19.96 -19.37 1.91
C CYS A 297 -20.51 -18.89 3.27
N GLY A 298 -20.49 -17.59 3.56
CA GLY A 298 -21.16 -17.04 4.75
C GLY A 298 -20.41 -17.18 6.07
N LYS A 299 -19.08 -17.40 6.07
CA LYS A 299 -18.23 -17.46 7.29
C LYS A 299 -18.45 -16.27 8.24
N THR A 300 -18.39 -15.05 7.70
CA THR A 300 -18.63 -13.80 8.44
C THR A 300 -20.07 -13.69 8.94
N LEU A 301 -21.05 -14.19 8.17
CA LEU A 301 -22.46 -14.22 8.59
C LEU A 301 -22.68 -15.18 9.75
N LEU A 302 -22.06 -16.37 9.70
CA LEU A 302 -22.13 -17.35 10.77
C LEU A 302 -21.53 -16.79 12.07
N ALA A 303 -20.36 -16.16 12.01
CA ALA A 303 -19.73 -15.57 13.20
C ALA A 303 -20.59 -14.47 13.85
N LYS A 304 -21.22 -13.61 13.04
CA LYS A 304 -22.18 -12.60 13.54
C LYS A 304 -23.41 -13.27 14.16
N ALA A 305 -23.89 -14.35 13.57
CA ALA A 305 -25.03 -15.10 14.10
C ALA A 305 -24.74 -15.73 15.46
N VAL A 306 -23.55 -16.31 15.65
CA VAL A 306 -23.10 -16.87 16.94
C VAL A 306 -23.15 -15.81 18.04
N ALA A 307 -22.65 -14.61 17.78
CA ALA A 307 -22.64 -13.52 18.77
C ALA A 307 -24.04 -13.04 19.14
N THR A 308 -24.92 -12.86 18.15
CA THR A 308 -26.32 -12.47 18.39
C THR A 308 -27.07 -13.54 19.17
N GLU A 309 -26.89 -14.81 18.81
CA GLU A 309 -27.52 -15.94 19.49
C GLU A 309 -27.05 -16.07 20.94
N ALA A 310 -25.76 -15.83 21.20
CA ALA A 310 -25.18 -15.79 22.53
C ALA A 310 -25.50 -14.50 23.33
N GLN A 311 -26.04 -13.47 22.67
CA GLN A 311 -26.32 -12.15 23.25
C GLN A 311 -25.10 -11.45 23.87
N VAL A 312 -23.92 -11.67 23.29
CA VAL A 312 -22.65 -11.09 23.75
C VAL A 312 -22.15 -10.00 22.79
N PRO A 313 -21.29 -9.06 23.23
CA PRO A 313 -20.64 -8.12 22.33
C PRO A 313 -19.80 -8.83 21.26
N PHE A 314 -19.86 -8.31 20.04
CA PHE A 314 -19.09 -8.78 18.90
C PHE A 314 -18.08 -7.71 18.48
N LEU A 315 -16.79 -7.99 18.65
CA LEU A 315 -15.69 -7.12 18.25
C LEU A 315 -15.09 -7.67 16.96
N ALA A 316 -15.35 -7.00 15.84
CA ALA A 316 -14.85 -7.43 14.53
C ALA A 316 -13.71 -6.55 14.01
N MET A 317 -12.68 -7.19 13.46
CA MET A 317 -11.54 -6.57 12.79
C MET A 317 -11.15 -7.39 11.57
N ALA A 318 -10.80 -6.73 10.46
CA ALA A 318 -10.22 -7.43 9.31
C ALA A 318 -8.71 -7.64 9.52
N GLY A 319 -8.18 -8.76 9.07
CA GLY A 319 -6.77 -9.13 9.20
C GLY A 319 -5.85 -8.13 8.52
N SER A 320 -6.29 -7.54 7.40
CA SER A 320 -5.60 -6.47 6.69
C SER A 320 -5.45 -5.19 7.50
N GLU A 321 -6.30 -4.93 8.50
CA GLU A 321 -6.16 -3.76 9.38
C GLU A 321 -4.97 -3.89 10.35
N PHE A 322 -4.36 -5.06 10.46
CA PHE A 322 -3.16 -5.23 11.28
C PHE A 322 -1.87 -5.03 10.50
N VAL A 323 -1.92 -5.00 9.16
CA VAL A 323 -0.76 -4.85 8.28
C VAL A 323 -0.60 -3.38 7.92
N GLU A 324 0.50 -2.75 8.33
CA GLU A 324 0.70 -1.31 8.16
C GLU A 324 2.15 -0.99 7.77
N VAL A 325 2.34 0.12 7.05
CA VAL A 325 3.68 0.56 6.61
C VAL A 325 4.56 1.00 7.80
N ILE A 326 3.93 1.32 8.93
CA ILE A 326 4.61 1.81 10.14
C ILE A 326 4.80 0.65 11.11
N GLY A 327 6.06 0.25 11.29
CA GLY A 327 6.46 -0.82 12.19
C GLY A 327 5.90 -0.67 13.61
N GLY A 328 5.33 -1.77 14.11
CA GLY A 328 4.80 -1.87 15.47
C GLY A 328 3.39 -1.32 15.68
N LEU A 329 2.74 -0.81 14.63
CA LEU A 329 1.34 -0.37 14.71
C LEU A 329 0.38 -1.56 14.79
N GLY A 330 0.61 -2.61 13.98
CA GLY A 330 -0.17 -3.85 14.02
C GLY A 330 -0.18 -4.48 15.42
N ALA A 331 1.00 -4.70 16.01
CA ALA A 331 1.12 -5.22 17.37
C ALA A 331 0.42 -4.35 18.43
N ALA A 332 0.45 -3.01 18.30
CA ALA A 332 -0.27 -2.13 19.22
C ALA A 332 -1.81 -2.28 19.09
N ARG A 333 -2.32 -2.44 17.86
CA ARG A 333 -3.74 -2.69 17.59
C ARG A 333 -4.21 -4.01 18.17
N VAL A 334 -3.41 -5.07 18.04
CA VAL A 334 -3.69 -6.39 18.66
C VAL A 334 -3.87 -6.24 20.18
N ARG A 335 -2.93 -5.57 20.87
CA ARG A 335 -3.06 -5.32 22.33
C ARG A 335 -4.31 -4.53 22.68
N SER A 336 -4.62 -3.50 21.88
CA SER A 336 -5.80 -2.66 22.07
C SER A 336 -7.09 -3.47 21.94
N LEU A 337 -7.18 -4.35 20.93
CA LEU A 337 -8.32 -5.22 20.68
C LEU A 337 -8.56 -6.19 21.85
N PHE A 338 -7.53 -6.91 22.32
CA PHE A 338 -7.67 -7.87 23.42
C PHE A 338 -7.95 -7.19 24.75
N ARG A 339 -7.37 -6.01 25.00
CA ARG A 339 -7.69 -5.22 26.19
C ARG A 339 -9.16 -4.78 26.24
N GLU A 340 -9.71 -4.37 25.10
CA GLU A 340 -11.14 -4.03 25.02
C GLU A 340 -12.03 -5.27 25.15
N ALA A 341 -11.63 -6.38 24.55
CA ALA A 341 -12.34 -7.66 24.67
C ALA A 341 -12.44 -8.12 26.13
N GLN A 342 -11.33 -8.09 26.87
CA GLN A 342 -11.31 -8.40 28.30
C GLN A 342 -12.20 -7.46 29.12
N ALA A 343 -12.22 -6.16 28.80
CA ALA A 343 -13.08 -5.20 29.49
C ALA A 343 -14.58 -5.44 29.24
N ARG A 344 -14.94 -6.15 28.16
CA ARG A 344 -16.33 -6.42 27.73
C ARG A 344 -16.73 -7.88 27.88
N ALA A 345 -15.92 -8.69 28.54
CA ALA A 345 -16.20 -10.10 28.77
C ALA A 345 -17.55 -10.33 29.48
N PRO A 346 -18.33 -11.36 29.10
CA PRO A 346 -18.10 -12.32 28.02
C PRO A 346 -18.32 -11.70 26.63
N CYS A 347 -17.40 -11.92 25.68
CA CYS A 347 -17.51 -11.38 24.33
C CYS A 347 -16.87 -12.29 23.27
N ILE A 348 -17.19 -12.02 21.99
CA ILE A 348 -16.56 -12.67 20.84
C ILE A 348 -15.66 -11.66 20.11
N VAL A 349 -14.41 -12.05 19.89
CA VAL A 349 -13.47 -11.35 19.01
C VAL A 349 -13.46 -12.06 17.67
N TYR A 350 -13.78 -11.36 16.59
CA TYR A 350 -13.78 -11.89 15.23
C TYR A 350 -12.68 -11.25 14.38
N ILE A 351 -11.81 -12.08 13.82
CA ILE A 351 -10.74 -11.67 12.90
C ILE A 351 -11.04 -12.25 11.51
N ASP A 352 -11.48 -11.41 10.57
CA ASP A 352 -11.66 -11.84 9.18
C ASP A 352 -10.34 -11.89 8.43
N GLU A 353 -10.20 -12.72 7.40
CA GLU A 353 -8.97 -12.84 6.59
C GLU A 353 -7.68 -12.90 7.44
N ILE A 354 -7.68 -13.79 8.44
CA ILE A 354 -6.53 -13.92 9.37
C ILE A 354 -5.23 -14.29 8.64
N ASP A 355 -5.31 -14.84 7.43
CA ASP A 355 -4.18 -15.09 6.54
C ASP A 355 -3.46 -13.82 6.07
N ALA A 356 -3.99 -12.62 6.30
CA ALA A 356 -3.25 -11.38 6.10
C ALA A 356 -2.08 -11.22 7.09
N VAL A 357 -2.26 -11.63 8.35
CA VAL A 357 -1.22 -11.56 9.42
C VAL A 357 -0.65 -12.92 9.81
N GLY A 358 -1.37 -13.99 9.50
CA GLY A 358 -1.07 -15.34 9.95
C GLY A 358 -0.21 -16.16 9.00
N LYS A 359 0.44 -15.57 8.00
CA LYS A 359 1.19 -16.35 7.00
C LYS A 359 2.39 -17.06 7.62
N LYS A 360 2.66 -18.28 7.14
CA LYS A 360 3.91 -18.99 7.40
C LYS A 360 5.09 -18.12 7.03
N ARG A 361 6.10 -18.11 7.89
CA ARG A 361 7.37 -17.41 7.68
C ARG A 361 7.97 -17.84 6.34
N SER A 362 8.09 -16.91 5.40
CA SER A 362 8.79 -17.17 4.15
C SER A 362 10.29 -17.08 4.40
N THR A 363 11.04 -18.09 4.01
CA THR A 363 12.51 -18.18 4.11
C THR A 363 13.27 -17.23 3.17
N ASN A 364 12.62 -16.14 2.70
CA ASN A 364 13.22 -15.22 1.76
C ASN A 364 13.94 -14.07 2.48
N VAL A 365 15.23 -13.92 2.13
CA VAL A 365 16.26 -13.07 2.77
C VAL A 365 16.06 -11.55 2.54
N SER A 366 14.94 -11.11 1.94
CA SER A 366 14.63 -9.69 1.73
C SER A 366 13.88 -9.11 2.96
N GLY A 367 14.63 -8.89 4.04
CA GLY A 367 14.15 -8.75 5.42
C GLY A 367 13.49 -7.44 5.88
N PHE A 368 12.88 -6.61 5.02
CA PHE A 368 12.27 -5.35 5.46
C PHE A 368 10.73 -5.36 5.55
N ALA A 369 10.01 -6.13 4.74
CA ALA A 369 8.54 -6.18 4.78
C ALA A 369 7.99 -7.26 5.73
N ASN A 370 8.66 -8.42 5.80
CA ASN A 370 8.16 -9.56 6.57
C ASN A 370 8.27 -9.39 8.10
N ALA A 371 9.15 -8.51 8.57
CA ALA A 371 9.40 -8.33 10.00
C ALA A 371 8.19 -7.73 10.76
N GLU A 372 7.36 -6.93 10.08
CA GLU A 372 6.18 -6.27 10.67
C GLU A 372 5.03 -7.26 10.85
N GLU A 373 4.74 -8.05 9.81
CA GLU A 373 3.78 -9.16 9.86
C GLU A 373 4.15 -10.16 10.97
N GLU A 374 5.43 -10.56 11.04
CA GLU A 374 5.92 -11.48 12.08
C GLU A 374 5.79 -10.92 13.49
N GLN A 375 6.10 -9.63 13.69
CA GLN A 375 5.97 -9.00 14.99
C GLN A 375 4.51 -8.96 15.45
N THR A 376 3.60 -8.64 14.52
CA THR A 376 2.16 -8.57 14.79
C THR A 376 1.56 -9.96 15.05
N LEU A 377 1.98 -10.98 14.28
CA LEU A 377 1.62 -12.37 14.51
C LEU A 377 2.07 -12.84 15.90
N ASN A 378 3.33 -12.63 16.26
CA ASN A 378 3.83 -13.03 17.57
C ASN A 378 3.08 -12.33 18.70
N GLN A 379 2.69 -11.06 18.53
CA GLN A 379 1.85 -10.38 19.52
C GLN A 379 0.48 -11.03 19.64
N LEU A 380 -0.16 -11.39 18.53
CA LEU A 380 -1.43 -12.11 18.54
C LEU A 380 -1.31 -13.44 19.31
N LEU A 381 -0.24 -14.20 19.08
CA LEU A 381 0.03 -15.44 19.81
C LEU A 381 0.19 -15.21 21.32
N VAL A 382 0.91 -14.15 21.72
CA VAL A 382 1.10 -13.79 23.13
C VAL A 382 -0.21 -13.39 23.80
N GLU A 383 -1.06 -12.60 23.13
CA GLU A 383 -2.38 -12.25 23.68
C GLU A 383 -3.27 -13.50 23.81
N MET A 384 -3.27 -14.39 22.82
CA MET A 384 -4.07 -15.63 22.86
C MET A 384 -3.63 -16.59 23.97
N ASP A 385 -2.32 -16.74 24.16
CA ASP A 385 -1.78 -17.57 25.24
C ASP A 385 -2.01 -16.91 26.61
N GLY A 386 -1.95 -15.58 26.67
CA GLY A 386 -2.12 -14.77 27.87
C GLY A 386 -3.55 -14.69 28.40
N MET A 387 -4.56 -14.97 27.57
CA MET A 387 -5.95 -15.09 28.03
C MET A 387 -6.12 -16.29 28.97
N GLY A 388 -6.59 -16.03 30.19
CA GLY A 388 -6.97 -17.06 31.14
C GLY A 388 -8.21 -17.81 30.70
N THR A 389 -8.41 -19.03 31.20
CA THR A 389 -9.67 -19.79 30.98
C THR A 389 -10.89 -19.09 31.61
N THR A 390 -10.66 -18.12 32.50
CA THR A 390 -11.67 -17.35 33.23
C THR A 390 -12.14 -16.10 32.50
N ASP A 391 -11.49 -15.71 31.40
CA ASP A 391 -11.72 -14.39 30.80
C ASP A 391 -12.98 -14.38 29.90
N HIS A 392 -13.62 -15.54 29.67
CA HIS A 392 -14.84 -15.71 28.85
C HIS A 392 -14.80 -14.99 27.49
N VAL A 393 -13.61 -14.83 26.92
CA VAL A 393 -13.37 -14.28 25.57
C VAL A 393 -13.16 -15.46 24.62
N ILE A 394 -13.93 -15.48 23.54
CA ILE A 394 -13.79 -16.48 22.46
C ILE A 394 -13.30 -15.78 21.21
N VAL A 395 -12.22 -16.30 20.61
CA VAL A 395 -11.67 -15.78 19.35
C VAL A 395 -12.17 -16.61 18.19
N LEU A 396 -12.96 -16.00 17.30
CA LEU A 396 -13.33 -16.59 16.01
C LEU A 396 -12.47 -15.96 14.92
N ALA A 397 -11.88 -16.78 14.05
CA ALA A 397 -11.13 -16.30 12.91
C ALA A 397 -11.63 -16.96 11.63
N SER A 398 -11.56 -16.28 10.49
CA SER A 398 -11.89 -16.88 9.19
C SER A 398 -10.72 -16.76 8.22
N THR A 399 -10.59 -17.77 7.36
CA THR A 399 -9.70 -17.69 6.20
C THR A 399 -10.28 -18.46 5.02
N ASN A 400 -9.89 -18.05 3.82
CA ASN A 400 -10.11 -18.83 2.61
C ASN A 400 -8.95 -19.81 2.32
N ARG A 401 -7.82 -19.65 3.02
CA ARG A 401 -6.55 -20.31 2.69
C ARG A 401 -5.87 -20.86 3.95
N ALA A 402 -6.31 -22.03 4.39
CA ALA A 402 -5.71 -22.72 5.55
C ALA A 402 -4.24 -23.14 5.31
N ASP A 403 -3.87 -23.38 4.05
CA ASP A 403 -2.55 -23.89 3.63
C ASP A 403 -1.40 -22.92 3.96
N VAL A 404 -1.65 -21.62 3.87
CA VAL A 404 -0.67 -20.56 4.11
C VAL A 404 -0.55 -20.15 5.58
N LEU A 405 -1.47 -20.57 6.45
CA LEU A 405 -1.48 -20.15 7.86
C LEU A 405 -0.35 -20.81 8.66
N ASP A 406 0.26 -20.05 9.57
CA ASP A 406 1.29 -20.54 10.49
C ASP A 406 0.68 -21.62 11.42
N ASN A 407 1.34 -22.78 11.48
CA ASN A 407 0.99 -23.88 12.35
C ASN A 407 0.94 -23.45 13.83
N ALA A 408 1.64 -22.39 14.22
CA ALA A 408 1.58 -21.82 15.56
C ALA A 408 0.16 -21.34 15.93
N LEU A 409 -0.61 -20.77 15.01
CA LEU A 409 -1.99 -20.32 15.27
C LEU A 409 -2.95 -21.49 15.51
N MET A 410 -2.73 -22.59 14.78
CA MET A 410 -3.57 -23.81 14.80
C MET A 410 -3.23 -24.77 15.96
N ARG A 411 -2.32 -24.38 16.88
CA ARG A 411 -1.97 -25.24 18.02
C ARG A 411 -3.09 -25.25 19.07
N PRO A 412 -3.31 -26.38 19.78
CA PRO A 412 -4.25 -26.46 20.89
C PRO A 412 -3.99 -25.36 21.93
N GLY A 413 -5.06 -24.69 22.37
CA GLY A 413 -4.99 -23.53 23.26
C GLY A 413 -4.98 -22.18 22.55
N ARG A 414 -5.05 -22.14 21.21
CA ARG A 414 -5.22 -20.92 20.40
C ARG A 414 -6.47 -21.05 19.52
N LEU A 415 -6.32 -21.26 18.22
CA LEU A 415 -7.41 -21.65 17.32
C LEU A 415 -7.48 -23.17 17.31
N ASP A 416 -8.05 -23.75 18.35
CA ASP A 416 -8.04 -25.19 18.58
C ASP A 416 -9.13 -25.94 17.82
N ARG A 417 -10.25 -25.27 17.54
CA ARG A 417 -11.35 -25.81 16.73
C ARG A 417 -11.22 -25.35 15.28
N HIS A 418 -11.32 -26.28 14.35
CA HIS A 418 -11.35 -26.00 12.92
C HIS A 418 -12.71 -26.42 12.36
N ILE A 419 -13.52 -25.44 11.97
CA ILE A 419 -14.87 -25.65 11.46
C ILE A 419 -14.82 -25.44 9.95
N PHE A 420 -15.08 -26.52 9.20
CA PHE A 420 -15.09 -26.49 7.75
C PHE A 420 -16.46 -26.06 7.25
N ILE A 421 -16.48 -25.08 6.34
CA ILE A 421 -17.67 -24.53 5.70
C ILE A 421 -17.45 -24.68 4.20
N ASP A 422 -17.88 -25.83 3.68
CA ASP A 422 -17.77 -26.16 2.26
C ASP A 422 -18.89 -25.52 1.43
N LEU A 423 -18.83 -25.76 0.11
CA LEU A 423 -19.89 -25.36 -0.81
C LEU A 423 -21.21 -26.05 -0.42
N PRO A 424 -22.35 -25.33 -0.52
CA PRO A 424 -23.64 -25.85 -0.08
C PRO A 424 -24.10 -27.07 -0.90
N THR A 425 -24.68 -28.05 -0.19
CA THR A 425 -25.37 -29.19 -0.80
C THR A 425 -26.62 -28.77 -1.58
N LEU A 426 -27.20 -29.66 -2.40
CA LEU A 426 -28.45 -29.37 -3.13
C LEU A 426 -29.56 -28.84 -2.21
N GLN A 427 -29.75 -29.49 -1.05
CA GLN A 427 -30.77 -29.11 -0.09
C GLN A 427 -30.46 -27.74 0.54
N GLU A 428 -29.21 -27.48 0.89
CA GLU A 428 -28.80 -26.18 1.45
C GLU A 428 -28.92 -25.06 0.43
N ARG A 429 -28.58 -25.30 -0.84
CA ARG A 429 -28.81 -24.34 -1.92
C ARG A 429 -30.28 -23.97 -2.03
N ARG A 430 -31.19 -24.95 -1.96
CA ARG A 430 -32.64 -24.69 -1.96
C ARG A 430 -33.03 -23.77 -0.80
N GLU A 431 -32.56 -24.04 0.40
CA GLU A 431 -32.83 -23.20 1.58
C GLU A 431 -32.26 -21.78 1.44
N ILE A 432 -31.06 -21.64 0.86
CA ILE A 432 -30.44 -20.34 0.59
C ILE A 432 -31.26 -19.56 -0.45
N PHE A 433 -31.71 -20.21 -1.54
CA PHE A 433 -32.63 -19.60 -2.50
C PHE A 433 -33.92 -19.16 -1.81
N GLU A 434 -34.58 -20.03 -1.05
CA GLU A 434 -35.80 -19.68 -0.33
C GLU A 434 -35.61 -18.48 0.61
N HIS A 435 -34.46 -18.38 1.27
CA HIS A 435 -34.14 -17.23 2.11
C HIS A 435 -34.05 -15.93 1.30
N HIS A 436 -33.28 -15.91 0.21
CA HIS A 436 -33.10 -14.71 -0.62
C HIS A 436 -34.36 -14.34 -1.40
N LEU A 437 -35.16 -15.32 -1.81
CA LEU A 437 -36.41 -15.12 -2.55
C LEU A 437 -37.51 -14.45 -1.71
N LYS A 438 -37.51 -14.60 -0.38
CA LYS A 438 -38.49 -13.95 0.52
C LYS A 438 -38.51 -12.43 0.43
N GLY A 439 -37.37 -11.81 0.09
CA GLY A 439 -37.26 -10.36 -0.07
C GLY A 439 -37.73 -9.83 -1.43
N LEU A 440 -38.04 -10.71 -2.38
CA LEU A 440 -38.34 -10.37 -3.76
C LEU A 440 -39.83 -10.45 -4.07
N LYS A 441 -40.27 -9.64 -5.05
CA LYS A 441 -41.64 -9.67 -5.53
C LYS A 441 -41.78 -10.68 -6.69
N LEU A 442 -42.20 -11.88 -6.35
CA LEU A 442 -42.32 -13.02 -7.27
C LEU A 442 -43.75 -13.17 -7.82
N ILE A 443 -43.90 -13.86 -8.95
CA ILE A 443 -45.22 -14.27 -9.48
C ILE A 443 -45.77 -15.47 -8.70
N GLN A 444 -44.91 -16.47 -8.45
CA GLN A 444 -45.25 -17.67 -7.68
C GLN A 444 -44.50 -17.69 -6.34
N ASP A 445 -44.86 -18.62 -5.46
CA ASP A 445 -44.17 -18.79 -4.18
C ASP A 445 -42.68 -19.14 -4.36
N ALA A 446 -41.84 -18.72 -3.41
CA ALA A 446 -40.40 -18.96 -3.45
C ALA A 446 -40.04 -20.46 -3.59
N SER A 447 -40.84 -21.34 -2.99
CA SER A 447 -40.66 -22.79 -3.06
C SER A 447 -40.76 -23.35 -4.48
N PHE A 448 -41.58 -22.73 -5.34
CA PHE A 448 -41.72 -23.14 -6.74
C PHE A 448 -40.41 -22.98 -7.52
N TYR A 449 -39.69 -21.88 -7.31
CA TYR A 449 -38.44 -21.60 -8.02
C TYR A 449 -37.22 -22.29 -7.38
N SER A 450 -37.18 -22.35 -6.05
CA SER A 450 -35.99 -22.75 -5.29
C SER A 450 -35.42 -24.12 -5.66
N GLN A 451 -36.26 -25.14 -5.85
CA GLN A 451 -35.84 -26.50 -6.17
C GLN A 451 -35.15 -26.54 -7.54
N HIS A 452 -35.79 -25.96 -8.55
CA HIS A 452 -35.25 -25.93 -9.91
C HIS A 452 -33.95 -25.13 -9.98
N LEU A 453 -33.88 -23.97 -9.33
CA LEU A 453 -32.67 -23.15 -9.30
C LEU A 453 -31.51 -23.83 -8.58
N ALA A 454 -31.78 -24.60 -7.51
CA ALA A 454 -30.74 -25.36 -6.81
C ALA A 454 -30.14 -26.48 -7.68
N GLU A 455 -30.94 -27.09 -8.56
CA GLU A 455 -30.50 -28.10 -9.54
C GLU A 455 -29.67 -27.49 -10.67
N LEU A 456 -30.01 -26.28 -11.11
CA LEU A 456 -29.29 -25.54 -12.16
C LEU A 456 -27.95 -24.94 -11.71
N THR A 457 -27.65 -24.94 -10.41
CA THR A 457 -26.49 -24.22 -9.84
C THR A 457 -25.56 -25.14 -9.03
N PRO A 458 -25.09 -26.27 -9.58
CA PRO A 458 -24.14 -27.11 -8.88
C PRO A 458 -22.81 -26.37 -8.63
N GLY A 459 -22.27 -26.49 -7.41
CA GLY A 459 -20.99 -25.88 -7.03
C GLY A 459 -21.04 -24.38 -6.71
N PHE A 460 -22.22 -23.77 -6.71
CA PHE A 460 -22.37 -22.34 -6.41
C PHE A 460 -22.28 -22.06 -4.92
N SER A 461 -21.60 -20.97 -4.54
CA SER A 461 -21.55 -20.50 -3.15
C SER A 461 -22.84 -19.75 -2.77
N GLY A 462 -23.03 -19.51 -1.47
CA GLY A 462 -24.17 -18.70 -1.01
C GLY A 462 -24.17 -17.28 -1.58
N ALA A 463 -22.99 -16.68 -1.77
CA ALA A 463 -22.84 -15.37 -2.42
C ALA A 463 -23.24 -15.40 -3.90
N ASP A 464 -22.92 -16.47 -4.63
CA ASP A 464 -23.32 -16.62 -6.03
C ASP A 464 -24.84 -16.76 -6.17
N ILE A 465 -25.47 -17.51 -5.26
CA ILE A 465 -26.94 -17.65 -5.19
C ILE A 465 -27.61 -16.31 -4.90
N ALA A 466 -27.08 -15.55 -3.93
CA ALA A 466 -27.57 -14.21 -3.64
C ALA A 466 -27.43 -13.28 -4.86
N ASN A 467 -26.32 -13.41 -5.60
CA ASN A 467 -26.09 -12.66 -6.83
C ASN A 467 -27.09 -13.03 -7.93
N ILE A 468 -27.40 -14.31 -8.15
CA ILE A 468 -28.44 -14.75 -9.09
C ILE A 468 -29.78 -14.10 -8.76
N CYS A 469 -30.19 -14.14 -7.48
CA CYS A 469 -31.46 -13.56 -7.04
C CYS A 469 -31.52 -12.05 -7.32
N ASN A 470 -30.40 -11.35 -7.07
CA ASN A 470 -30.28 -9.92 -7.34
C ASN A 470 -30.28 -9.60 -8.84
N GLU A 471 -29.52 -10.35 -9.65
CA GLU A 471 -29.48 -10.16 -11.12
C GLU A 471 -30.84 -10.44 -11.77
N ALA A 472 -31.60 -11.42 -11.28
CA ALA A 472 -32.96 -11.68 -11.74
C ALA A 472 -33.89 -10.49 -11.47
N ALA A 473 -33.76 -9.87 -10.29
CA ALA A 473 -34.52 -8.66 -9.93
C ALA A 473 -34.12 -7.45 -10.80
N LEU A 474 -32.82 -7.27 -11.03
CA LEU A 474 -32.31 -6.20 -11.91
C LEU A 474 -32.73 -6.39 -13.36
N HIS A 475 -32.75 -7.63 -13.86
CA HIS A 475 -33.24 -7.96 -15.19
C HIS A 475 -34.74 -7.64 -15.31
N ALA A 476 -35.55 -8.10 -14.36
CA ALA A 476 -36.99 -7.81 -14.32
C ALA A 476 -37.26 -6.30 -14.30
N ALA A 477 -36.50 -5.55 -13.50
CA ALA A 477 -36.62 -4.08 -13.43
C ALA A 477 -36.24 -3.40 -14.75
N ARG A 478 -35.18 -3.88 -15.43
CA ARG A 478 -34.71 -3.32 -16.71
C ARG A 478 -35.72 -3.51 -17.84
N GLU A 479 -36.36 -4.67 -17.88
CA GLU A 479 -37.39 -5.00 -18.89
C GLU A 479 -38.78 -4.46 -18.53
N GLY A 480 -38.92 -3.79 -17.37
CA GLY A 480 -40.18 -3.18 -16.93
C GLY A 480 -41.22 -4.16 -16.38
N HIS A 481 -40.80 -5.34 -15.92
CA HIS A 481 -41.67 -6.32 -15.29
C HIS A 481 -42.11 -5.89 -13.88
N LYS A 482 -43.37 -6.15 -13.52
CA LYS A 482 -43.92 -5.81 -12.19
C LYS A 482 -43.57 -6.81 -11.09
N SER A 483 -43.13 -8.00 -11.48
CA SER A 483 -42.85 -9.16 -10.65
C SER A 483 -41.86 -10.06 -11.38
N ILE A 484 -41.02 -10.77 -10.63
CA ILE A 484 -40.00 -11.67 -11.16
C ILE A 484 -40.61 -13.04 -11.41
N ASP A 485 -40.24 -13.63 -12.55
CA ASP A 485 -40.67 -14.96 -12.99
C ASP A 485 -39.51 -15.81 -13.52
N THR A 486 -39.77 -17.07 -13.85
CA THR A 486 -38.78 -18.10 -14.24
C THR A 486 -37.76 -17.59 -15.25
N PHE A 487 -38.20 -16.94 -16.33
CA PHE A 487 -37.30 -16.46 -17.39
C PHE A 487 -36.27 -15.42 -16.90
N ASN A 488 -36.57 -14.65 -15.86
CA ASN A 488 -35.60 -13.70 -15.28
C ASN A 488 -34.53 -14.43 -14.47
N PHE A 489 -34.91 -15.50 -13.79
CA PHE A 489 -33.95 -16.33 -13.06
C PHE A 489 -33.08 -17.15 -14.02
N GLU A 490 -33.65 -17.74 -15.07
CA GLU A 490 -32.89 -18.41 -16.12
C GLU A 490 -31.87 -17.46 -16.76
N TYR A 491 -32.28 -16.24 -17.11
CA TYR A 491 -31.36 -15.21 -17.59
C TYR A 491 -30.24 -14.90 -16.58
N ALA A 492 -30.57 -14.80 -15.29
CA ALA A 492 -29.60 -14.50 -14.25
C ALA A 492 -28.59 -15.64 -14.06
N VAL A 493 -29.05 -16.89 -14.06
CA VAL A 493 -28.18 -18.08 -13.99
C VAL A 493 -27.23 -18.09 -15.19
N GLU A 494 -27.75 -17.91 -16.41
CA GLU A 494 -26.94 -17.84 -17.63
C GLU A 494 -25.89 -16.73 -17.56
N ARG A 495 -26.29 -15.55 -17.11
CA ARG A 495 -25.41 -14.38 -16.99
C ARG A 495 -24.29 -14.60 -15.96
N VAL A 496 -24.56 -15.30 -14.87
CA VAL A 496 -23.54 -15.61 -13.85
C VAL A 496 -22.59 -16.70 -14.33
N ILE A 497 -23.08 -17.71 -15.05
CA ILE A 497 -22.25 -18.80 -15.59
C ILE A 497 -21.41 -18.33 -16.79
N ALA A 498 -22.06 -17.77 -17.81
CA ALA A 498 -21.46 -17.48 -19.11
C ALA A 498 -21.01 -16.02 -19.27
N GLY A 499 -21.40 -15.13 -18.36
CA GLY A 499 -21.13 -13.70 -18.46
C GLY A 499 -22.17 -12.95 -19.30
N THR A 500 -21.88 -11.68 -19.61
CA THR A 500 -22.82 -10.84 -20.35
C THR A 500 -22.84 -11.19 -21.84
N ALA A 501 -24.01 -11.60 -22.36
CA ALA A 501 -24.20 -11.87 -23.78
C ALA A 501 -23.86 -10.64 -24.65
N LYS A 502 -22.94 -10.80 -25.61
CA LYS A 502 -22.50 -9.73 -26.51
C LYS A 502 -23.43 -9.61 -27.72
N ARG A 503 -24.61 -9.03 -27.50
CA ARG A 503 -25.60 -8.80 -28.58
C ARG A 503 -25.08 -7.91 -29.73
N SER A 504 -24.03 -7.12 -29.52
CA SER A 504 -23.45 -6.21 -30.52
C SER A 504 -22.42 -6.86 -31.45
N GLN A 505 -21.99 -8.11 -31.18
CA GLN A 505 -21.05 -8.80 -32.05
C GLN A 505 -21.81 -9.39 -33.24
N ILE A 506 -21.79 -8.68 -34.37
CA ILE A 506 -22.42 -9.13 -35.60
C ILE A 506 -21.52 -10.21 -36.21
N LEU A 507 -21.94 -11.48 -36.12
CA LEU A 507 -21.30 -12.60 -36.82
C LEU A 507 -21.73 -12.62 -38.29
N SER A 508 -20.80 -12.89 -39.20
CA SER A 508 -21.15 -13.15 -40.60
C SER A 508 -22.00 -14.42 -40.72
N PRO A 509 -22.84 -14.57 -41.77
CA PRO A 509 -23.65 -15.77 -41.95
C PRO A 509 -22.82 -17.06 -42.03
N GLU A 510 -21.59 -16.99 -42.56
CA GLU A 510 -20.65 -18.11 -42.64
C GLU A 510 -20.09 -18.48 -41.27
N GLU A 511 -19.61 -17.49 -40.49
CA GLU A 511 -19.14 -17.73 -39.12
C GLU A 511 -20.26 -18.29 -38.24
N ARG A 512 -21.47 -17.73 -38.33
CA ARG A 512 -22.63 -18.24 -37.59
C ARG A 512 -22.94 -19.70 -37.94
N LYS A 513 -22.77 -20.10 -39.20
CA LYS A 513 -22.93 -21.50 -39.63
C LYS A 513 -21.86 -22.39 -39.03
N VAL A 514 -20.61 -21.96 -38.99
CA VAL A 514 -19.50 -22.70 -38.36
C VAL A 514 -19.73 -22.87 -36.86
N VAL A 515 -20.07 -21.79 -36.14
CA VAL A 515 -20.40 -21.83 -34.71
C VAL A 515 -21.59 -22.74 -34.44
N ALA A 516 -22.63 -22.70 -35.29
CA ALA A 516 -23.78 -23.59 -35.16
C ALA A 516 -23.38 -25.07 -35.27
N PHE A 517 -22.52 -25.45 -36.20
CA PHE A 517 -22.01 -26.82 -36.28
C PHE A 517 -21.12 -27.18 -35.09
N HIS A 518 -20.31 -26.24 -34.59
CA HIS A 518 -19.45 -26.44 -33.43
C HIS A 518 -20.27 -26.75 -32.17
N GLU A 519 -21.22 -25.87 -31.82
CA GLU A 519 -22.08 -26.03 -30.64
C GLU A 519 -23.02 -27.24 -30.77
N SER A 520 -23.55 -27.49 -31.98
CA SER A 520 -24.36 -28.70 -32.23
C SER A 520 -23.54 -29.98 -32.09
N GLY A 521 -22.24 -29.94 -32.40
CA GLY A 521 -21.32 -31.05 -32.19
C GLY A 521 -21.16 -31.38 -30.72
N HIS A 522 -20.90 -30.37 -29.87
CA HIS A 522 -20.84 -30.54 -28.41
C HIS A 522 -22.16 -31.10 -27.86
N ALA A 523 -23.29 -30.54 -28.29
CA ALA A 523 -24.60 -30.98 -27.85
C ALA A 523 -24.90 -32.43 -28.26
N LEU A 524 -24.61 -32.80 -29.51
CA LEU A 524 -24.85 -34.14 -30.03
C LEU A 524 -23.97 -35.18 -29.35
N VAL A 525 -22.67 -34.91 -29.23
CA VAL A 525 -21.72 -35.83 -28.57
C VAL A 525 -22.05 -35.96 -27.09
N GLY A 526 -22.34 -34.85 -26.41
CA GLY A 526 -22.76 -34.86 -25.00
C GLY A 526 -24.07 -35.61 -24.77
N TRP A 527 -24.99 -35.62 -25.74
CA TRP A 527 -26.24 -36.38 -25.66
C TRP A 527 -26.05 -37.88 -25.93
N LEU A 528 -25.13 -38.26 -26.81
CA LEU A 528 -24.94 -39.65 -27.23
C LEU A 528 -24.06 -40.48 -26.28
N LEU A 529 -23.24 -39.83 -25.45
CA LEU A 529 -22.36 -40.51 -24.50
C LEU A 529 -23.07 -40.80 -23.17
N GLU A 530 -22.75 -41.94 -22.53
CA GLU A 530 -23.42 -42.41 -21.31
C GLU A 530 -22.94 -41.70 -20.04
N HIS A 531 -21.68 -41.24 -20.02
CA HIS A 531 -21.03 -40.65 -18.84
C HIS A 531 -20.71 -39.16 -19.04
N THR A 532 -21.65 -38.42 -19.59
CA THR A 532 -21.56 -36.96 -19.81
C THR A 532 -22.63 -36.23 -19.01
N GLU A 533 -22.37 -34.96 -18.72
CA GLU A 533 -23.35 -34.08 -18.08
C GLU A 533 -24.51 -33.80 -19.04
N ALA A 534 -25.72 -33.66 -18.50
CA ALA A 534 -26.92 -33.41 -19.28
C ALA A 534 -26.85 -32.03 -19.97
N VAL A 535 -27.07 -32.01 -21.28
CA VAL A 535 -27.14 -30.76 -22.05
C VAL A 535 -28.43 -30.03 -21.70
N MET A 536 -28.30 -28.89 -21.02
CA MET A 536 -29.47 -28.10 -20.57
C MET A 536 -29.98 -27.14 -21.65
N LYS A 537 -29.07 -26.39 -22.28
CA LYS A 537 -29.39 -25.38 -23.30
C LYS A 537 -28.18 -25.14 -24.19
N VAL A 538 -28.43 -24.90 -25.47
CA VAL A 538 -27.41 -24.54 -26.46
C VAL A 538 -27.77 -23.18 -27.05
N THR A 539 -26.80 -22.26 -27.09
CA THR A 539 -26.99 -20.92 -27.65
C THR A 539 -25.86 -20.58 -28.62
N LEU A 540 -26.17 -19.79 -29.64
CA LEU A 540 -25.19 -19.27 -30.60
C LEU A 540 -24.76 -17.83 -30.26
N LEU A 541 -25.26 -17.29 -29.15
CA LEU A 541 -24.93 -15.96 -28.66
C LEU A 541 -23.70 -16.07 -27.75
N LEU A 542 -22.60 -15.45 -28.19
CA LEU A 542 -21.31 -15.39 -27.49
C LEU A 542 -21.21 -14.19 -26.53
#